data_AF-A0A0C2JLG8-F1
#
_entry.id   AF-A0A0C2JLG8-F1
#
_cell.length_a   1.000
_cell.length_b   1.000
_cell.length_c   1.000
_cell.angle_alpha   90.00
_cell.angle_beta   90.00
_cell.angle_gamma   90.00
#
_symmetry.space_group_name_H-M   'P 1'
#
loop_
_entity.id
_entity.type
_entity.pdbx_description
1 polymer ?
#
loop_
_entity_poly.entity_id
_entity_poly.type
_entity_poly.pdbx_seq_one_letter_code
_entity_poly.pdbx_strand_id
1 'polypeptide(L)'
;MATLMLSALQLGWLPDSERDHVSMVLITFAFPLQMLGCIFGFLGRDVVVGTAMGILGGTWLATAVVSLNSPPGVATTPTLGVLMLAVSVGLLVAAVGAAKGKLLAAAVLLTASARFALTGGYELAGTPLWATISGLAGVLLCVLAFYGALALLIEDISKRTILPVLRRGDGRASMRGNLGDQTSTIEREAGVREQL
;
A
#
# COMPACT_ATOMS: atom_id res chain seq x y z
N MET A 1 -7.23 5.89 2.59
CA MET A 1 -8.62 6.17 2.18
C MET A 1 -9.37 4.90 1.82
N ALA A 2 -9.05 4.17 0.75
CA ALA A 2 -9.72 2.90 0.41
C ALA A 2 -9.79 1.88 1.56
N THR A 3 -8.68 1.65 2.26
CA THR A 3 -8.66 0.71 3.39
C THR A 3 -9.64 1.10 4.51
N LEU A 4 -9.90 2.40 4.71
CA LEU A 4 -10.84 2.87 5.73
C LEU A 4 -12.27 2.59 5.31
N MET A 5 -12.60 2.77 4.01
CA MET A 5 -13.93 2.50 3.48
C MET A 5 -14.32 1.03 3.66
N LEU A 6 -13.39 0.10 3.33
CA LEU A 6 -13.62 -1.33 3.56
C LEU A 6 -13.65 -1.67 5.05
N SER A 7 -12.76 -1.10 5.86
CA SER A 7 -12.79 -1.27 7.31
C SER A 7 -14.12 -0.80 7.92
N ALA A 8 -14.70 0.30 7.43
CA ALA A 8 -15.96 0.82 7.92
C ALA A 8 -17.12 -0.16 7.68
N LEU A 9 -17.14 -0.86 6.54
CA LEU A 9 -18.07 -1.97 6.31
C LEU A 9 -17.78 -3.16 7.24
N GLN A 10 -16.53 -3.59 7.33
CA GLN A 10 -16.13 -4.75 8.14
C GLN A 10 -16.40 -4.58 9.64
N LEU A 11 -16.33 -3.33 10.13
CA LEU A 11 -16.61 -2.96 11.52
C LEU A 11 -18.08 -2.58 11.77
N GLY A 12 -18.91 -2.59 10.72
CA GLY A 12 -20.32 -2.19 10.81
C GLY A 12 -20.54 -0.69 11.10
N TRP A 13 -19.54 0.16 10.85
CA TRP A 13 -19.71 1.61 10.91
C TRP A 13 -20.58 2.12 9.76
N LEU A 14 -20.48 1.45 8.61
CA LEU A 14 -21.39 1.60 7.49
C LEU A 14 -22.25 0.33 7.39
N PRO A 15 -23.57 0.46 7.14
CA PRO A 15 -24.43 -0.70 6.91
C PRO A 15 -24.07 -1.38 5.58
N ASP A 16 -24.40 -2.67 5.45
CA ASP A 16 -24.15 -3.45 4.22
C ASP A 16 -24.78 -2.83 2.96
N SER A 17 -25.85 -2.03 3.12
CA SER A 17 -26.49 -1.30 2.03
C SER A 17 -25.56 -0.27 1.36
N GLU A 18 -24.49 0.17 2.04
CA GLU A 18 -23.51 1.11 1.49
C GLU A 18 -22.41 0.44 0.67
N ARG A 19 -22.41 -0.90 0.55
CA ARG A 19 -21.35 -1.64 -0.13
C ARG A 19 -21.11 -1.19 -1.58
N ASP A 20 -22.19 -0.90 -2.30
CA ASP A 20 -22.08 -0.47 -3.69
C ASP A 20 -21.47 0.92 -3.79
N HIS A 21 -21.88 1.85 -2.93
CA HIS A 21 -21.27 3.18 -2.85
C HIS A 21 -19.79 3.12 -2.47
N VAL A 22 -19.43 2.26 -1.50
CA VAL A 22 -18.02 2.02 -1.17
C VAL A 22 -17.26 1.52 -2.39
N SER A 23 -17.81 0.55 -3.12
CA SER A 23 -17.22 0.01 -4.35
C SER A 23 -17.06 1.08 -5.43
N MET A 24 -18.03 1.97 -5.60
CA MET A 24 -17.90 3.12 -6.51
C MET A 24 -16.77 4.06 -6.09
N VAL A 25 -16.59 4.33 -4.79
CA VAL A 25 -15.47 5.15 -4.28
C VAL A 25 -14.12 4.46 -4.55
N LEU A 26 -14.02 3.14 -4.37
CA LEU A 26 -12.82 2.38 -4.69
C LEU A 26 -12.43 2.51 -6.18
N ILE A 27 -13.41 2.44 -7.10
CA ILE A 27 -13.19 2.54 -8.55
C ILE A 27 -12.85 3.97 -8.98
N THR A 28 -13.58 4.96 -8.48
CA THR A 28 -13.52 6.33 -9.01
C THR A 28 -12.47 7.19 -8.32
N PHE A 29 -12.04 6.82 -7.11
CA PHE A 29 -11.11 7.62 -6.32
C PHE A 29 -9.81 6.88 -6.02
N ALA A 30 -9.90 5.71 -5.38
CA ALA A 30 -8.70 5.03 -4.89
C ALA A 30 -7.87 4.43 -6.02
N PHE A 31 -8.50 3.69 -6.93
CA PHE A 31 -7.81 3.07 -8.07
C PHE A 31 -7.06 4.10 -8.94
N PRO A 32 -7.69 5.20 -9.42
CA PRO A 32 -7.01 6.13 -10.32
C PRO A 32 -5.85 6.84 -9.63
N LEU A 33 -6.04 7.31 -8.39
CA LEU A 33 -4.98 8.00 -7.65
C LEU A 33 -3.79 7.07 -7.38
N GLN A 34 -4.06 5.79 -7.09
CA GLN A 34 -2.99 4.84 -6.83
C GLN A 34 -2.33 4.34 -8.11
N MET A 35 -3.05 4.32 -9.23
CA MET A 35 -2.47 4.11 -10.55
C MET A 35 -1.53 5.26 -10.95
N LEU A 36 -1.90 6.50 -10.68
CA LEU A 36 -1.00 7.65 -10.87
C LEU A 36 0.23 7.54 -9.95
N GLY A 37 0.04 7.15 -8.70
CA GLY A 37 1.15 6.88 -7.77
C GLY A 37 2.09 5.76 -8.27
N CYS A 38 1.55 4.73 -8.91
CA CYS A 38 2.32 3.68 -9.57
C CYS A 38 3.20 4.24 -10.69
N ILE A 39 2.60 5.00 -11.62
CA ILE A 39 3.29 5.61 -12.75
C ILE A 39 4.40 6.54 -12.27
N PHE A 40 4.09 7.47 -11.35
CA PHE A 40 5.09 8.40 -10.83
C PHE A 40 6.17 7.71 -10.00
N GLY A 41 5.85 6.63 -9.29
CA GLY A 41 6.84 5.81 -8.59
C GLY A 41 7.89 5.25 -9.55
N PHE A 42 7.47 4.66 -10.67
CA PHE A 42 8.41 4.16 -11.68
C PHE A 42 9.17 5.27 -12.39
N LEU A 43 8.51 6.37 -12.78
CA LEU A 43 9.18 7.53 -13.39
C LEU A 43 10.22 8.16 -12.44
N GLY A 44 9.94 8.17 -11.14
CA GLY A 44 10.85 8.62 -10.09
C GLY A 44 11.92 7.59 -9.69
N ARG A 45 12.03 6.46 -10.40
CA ARG A 45 12.93 5.33 -10.08
C ARG A 45 12.75 4.75 -8.68
N ASP A 46 11.58 4.94 -8.08
CA ASP A 46 11.20 4.31 -6.82
C ASP A 46 10.37 3.06 -7.10
N VAL A 47 11.07 1.97 -7.45
CA VAL A 47 10.45 0.67 -7.78
C VAL A 47 9.57 0.14 -6.65
N VAL A 48 9.93 0.44 -5.40
CA VAL A 48 9.15 0.01 -4.22
C VAL A 48 7.80 0.72 -4.19
N VAL A 49 7.78 2.04 -4.36
CA VAL A 49 6.53 2.81 -4.43
C VAL A 49 5.73 2.43 -5.67
N GLY A 50 6.37 2.38 -6.85
CA GLY A 50 5.70 2.03 -8.11
C GLY A 50 4.96 0.69 -8.02
N THR A 51 5.67 -0.35 -7.57
CA THR A 51 5.11 -1.71 -7.42
C THR A 51 3.99 -1.74 -6.38
N ALA A 52 4.21 -1.18 -5.19
CA ALA A 52 3.21 -1.21 -4.13
C ALA A 52 1.92 -0.48 -4.51
N MET A 53 2.04 0.68 -5.16
CA MET A 53 0.88 1.44 -5.62
C MET A 53 0.16 0.71 -6.76
N GLY A 54 0.88 0.08 -7.69
CA GLY A 54 0.27 -0.74 -8.74
C GLY A 54 -0.56 -1.91 -8.19
N ILE A 55 0.03 -2.67 -7.25
CA ILE A 55 -0.66 -3.77 -6.56
C ILE A 55 -1.92 -3.25 -5.86
N LEU A 56 -1.80 -2.20 -5.05
CA LEU A 56 -2.93 -1.66 -4.29
C LEU A 56 -4.02 -1.10 -5.20
N GLY A 57 -3.66 -0.34 -6.22
CA GLY A 57 -4.61 0.20 -7.21
C GLY A 57 -5.40 -0.91 -7.90
N GLY A 58 -4.72 -1.92 -8.44
CA GLY A 58 -5.36 -3.08 -9.05
C GLY A 58 -6.25 -3.85 -8.06
N THR A 59 -5.82 -3.96 -6.80
CA THR A 59 -6.60 -4.62 -5.75
C THR A 59 -7.90 -3.90 -5.46
N TRP A 60 -7.90 -2.57 -5.39
CA TRP A 60 -9.14 -1.79 -5.17
C TRP A 60 -10.12 -1.95 -6.32
N LEU A 61 -9.63 -1.88 -7.55
CA LEU A 61 -10.46 -2.09 -8.74
C LEU A 61 -11.07 -3.49 -8.74
N ALA A 62 -10.25 -4.53 -8.55
CA ALA A 62 -10.72 -5.91 -8.52
C ALA A 62 -11.72 -6.16 -7.39
N THR A 63 -11.44 -5.67 -6.17
CA THR A 63 -12.35 -5.77 -5.03
C THR A 63 -13.70 -5.16 -5.37
N ALA A 64 -13.71 -3.92 -5.85
CA ALA A 64 -14.94 -3.20 -6.15
C ALA A 64 -15.74 -3.85 -7.28
N VAL A 65 -15.08 -4.28 -8.36
CA VAL A 65 -15.75 -4.97 -9.48
C VAL A 65 -16.38 -6.27 -8.99
N VAL A 66 -15.66 -7.07 -8.21
CA VAL A 66 -16.22 -8.33 -7.69
C VAL A 66 -17.36 -8.05 -6.72
N SER A 67 -17.24 -7.07 -5.83
CA SER A 67 -18.30 -6.69 -4.88
C SER A 67 -19.58 -6.24 -5.59
N LEU A 68 -19.48 -5.40 -6.63
CA LEU A 68 -20.64 -4.93 -7.41
C LEU A 68 -21.32 -6.04 -8.23
N ASN A 69 -20.58 -7.11 -8.56
CA ASN A 69 -21.12 -8.25 -9.31
C ASN A 69 -21.51 -9.42 -8.39
N SER A 70 -21.38 -9.27 -7.07
CA SER A 70 -21.78 -10.31 -6.12
C SER A 70 -23.28 -10.22 -5.84
N PRO A 71 -23.98 -11.36 -5.68
CA PRO A 71 -25.40 -11.35 -5.34
C PRO A 71 -25.67 -10.60 -4.01
N PRO A 72 -26.82 -9.89 -3.89
CA PRO A 72 -27.20 -9.24 -2.64
C PRO A 72 -27.18 -10.23 -1.47
N GLY A 73 -26.63 -9.79 -0.33
CA GLY A 73 -26.52 -10.60 0.89
C GLY A 73 -25.30 -11.52 0.95
N VAL A 74 -24.51 -11.67 -0.13
CA VAL A 74 -23.26 -12.44 -0.10
C VAL A 74 -22.12 -11.55 0.35
N ALA A 75 -21.68 -11.66 1.60
CA ALA A 75 -20.64 -10.79 2.17
C ALA A 75 -19.20 -11.15 1.76
N THR A 76 -18.95 -12.42 1.44
CA THR A 76 -17.59 -12.93 1.18
C THR A 76 -17.54 -13.77 -0.07
N THR A 77 -16.38 -13.81 -0.73
CA THR A 77 -16.11 -14.66 -1.88
C THR A 77 -14.68 -15.24 -1.82
N PRO A 78 -14.52 -16.57 -1.99
CA PRO A 78 -13.19 -17.19 -1.99
C PRO A 78 -12.23 -16.60 -3.02
N THR A 79 -12.75 -16.08 -4.14
CA THR A 79 -11.95 -15.43 -5.19
C THR A 79 -11.24 -14.18 -4.65
N LEU A 80 -11.93 -13.32 -3.89
CA LEU A 80 -11.29 -12.20 -3.22
C LEU A 80 -10.34 -12.69 -2.13
N GLY A 81 -10.69 -13.76 -1.42
CA GLY A 81 -9.80 -14.37 -0.44
C GLY A 81 -8.42 -14.73 -1.00
N VAL A 82 -8.38 -15.46 -2.12
CA VAL A 82 -7.12 -15.81 -2.79
C VAL A 82 -6.38 -14.58 -3.30
N LEU A 83 -7.10 -13.62 -3.89
CA LEU A 83 -6.50 -12.36 -4.33
C LEU A 83 -5.85 -11.59 -3.16
N MET A 84 -6.55 -11.44 -2.04
CA MET A 84 -6.03 -10.71 -0.88
C MET A 84 -4.78 -11.38 -0.29
N LEU A 85 -4.70 -12.72 -0.30
CA LEU A 85 -3.50 -13.45 0.10
C LEU A 85 -2.34 -13.21 -0.87
N ALA A 86 -2.58 -13.23 -2.18
CA ALA A 86 -1.55 -12.93 -3.17
C ALA A 86 -1.03 -11.48 -3.05
N VAL A 87 -1.95 -10.52 -2.82
CA VAL A 87 -1.63 -9.12 -2.56
C VAL A 87 -0.80 -8.97 -1.29
N SER A 88 -1.15 -9.68 -0.22
CA SER A 88 -0.36 -9.70 1.02
C SER A 88 1.10 -10.10 0.77
N VAL A 89 1.32 -11.16 -0.02
CA VAL A 89 2.67 -11.63 -0.37
C VAL A 89 3.40 -10.58 -1.22
N GLY A 90 2.75 -10.01 -2.23
CA GLY A 90 3.35 -8.97 -3.07
C GLY A 90 3.76 -7.72 -2.28
N LEU A 91 2.94 -7.28 -1.33
CA LEU A 91 3.25 -6.15 -0.46
C LEU A 91 4.36 -6.47 0.54
N LEU A 92 4.48 -7.73 0.99
CA LEU A 92 5.59 -8.16 1.83
C LEU A 92 6.93 -8.05 1.10
N VAL A 93 6.97 -8.44 -0.19
CA VAL A 93 8.17 -8.26 -1.04
C VAL A 93 8.55 -6.78 -1.14
N ALA A 94 7.58 -5.90 -1.38
CA ALA A 94 7.82 -4.45 -1.40
C ALA A 94 8.29 -3.91 -0.04
N ALA A 95 7.77 -4.44 1.08
CA ALA A 95 8.18 -4.07 2.43
C ALA A 95 9.65 -4.44 2.69
N VAL A 96 10.08 -5.62 2.27
CA VAL A 96 11.49 -6.05 2.37
C VAL A 96 12.39 -5.12 1.54
N GLY A 97 11.95 -4.72 0.35
CA GLY A 97 12.65 -3.73 -0.47
C GLY A 97 12.79 -2.37 0.24
N ALA A 98 11.72 -1.87 0.85
CA ALA A 98 11.74 -0.62 1.61
C ALA A 98 12.64 -0.68 2.85
N ALA A 99 12.73 -1.83 3.52
CA ALA A 99 13.43 -1.98 4.80
C ALA A 99 14.91 -1.62 4.75
N LYS A 100 15.53 -1.65 3.56
CA LYS A 100 16.95 -1.29 3.37
C LYS A 100 17.26 0.19 3.63
N GLY A 101 16.28 1.09 3.46
CA GLY A 101 16.54 2.52 3.64
C GLY A 101 15.35 3.41 4.04
N LYS A 102 14.12 2.92 3.91
CA LYS A 102 12.86 3.64 4.13
C LYS A 102 12.01 2.91 5.17
N LEU A 103 12.43 2.92 6.44
CA LEU A 103 11.77 2.12 7.48
C LEU A 103 10.29 2.47 7.69
N LEU A 104 9.91 3.74 7.56
CA LEU A 104 8.50 4.12 7.65
C LEU A 104 7.68 3.52 6.51
N ALA A 105 8.19 3.56 5.27
CA ALA A 105 7.54 2.90 4.15
C ALA A 105 7.47 1.38 4.34
N ALA A 106 8.53 0.76 4.87
CA ALA A 106 8.54 -0.67 5.20
C ALA A 106 7.47 -1.03 6.24
N ALA A 107 7.32 -0.20 7.29
CA ALA A 107 6.28 -0.40 8.30
C ALA A 107 4.88 -0.30 7.70
N VAL A 108 4.61 0.73 6.87
CA VAL A 108 3.32 0.88 6.16
C VAL A 108 3.02 -0.35 5.31
N LEU A 109 3.99 -0.80 4.51
CA LEU A 109 3.81 -1.95 3.60
C LEU A 109 3.65 -3.27 4.36
N LEU A 110 4.35 -3.45 5.48
CA LEU A 110 4.20 -4.62 6.34
C LEU A 110 2.82 -4.64 7.01
N THR A 111 2.36 -3.52 7.55
CA THR A 111 1.00 -3.40 8.10
C THR A 111 -0.05 -3.62 7.02
N ALA A 112 0.20 -3.14 5.79
CA ALA A 112 -0.69 -3.40 4.66
C ALA A 112 -0.75 -4.90 4.34
N SER A 113 0.40 -5.56 4.19
CA SER A 113 0.48 -7.01 3.98
C SER A 113 -0.31 -7.77 5.04
N ALA A 114 -0.09 -7.47 6.33
CA ALA A 114 -0.83 -8.09 7.43
C ALA A 114 -2.35 -7.86 7.32
N ARG A 115 -2.77 -6.62 7.03
CA ARG A 115 -4.20 -6.32 6.79
C ARG A 115 -4.76 -7.19 5.68
N PHE A 116 -4.07 -7.28 4.55
CA PHE A 116 -4.55 -8.03 3.38
C PHE A 116 -4.60 -9.53 3.67
N ALA A 117 -3.65 -10.07 4.43
CA ALA A 117 -3.72 -11.45 4.91
C ALA A 117 -4.97 -11.70 5.79
N LEU A 118 -5.27 -10.77 6.71
CA LEU A 118 -6.45 -10.84 7.57
C LEU A 118 -7.76 -10.76 6.77
N THR A 119 -7.82 -9.88 5.76
CA THR A 119 -8.97 -9.82 4.84
C THR A 119 -9.10 -11.10 4.04
N GLY A 120 -7.99 -11.67 3.56
CA GLY A 120 -8.00 -12.97 2.87
C GLY A 120 -8.56 -14.09 3.76
N GLY A 121 -8.15 -14.12 5.03
CA GLY A 121 -8.72 -15.04 6.03
C GLY A 121 -10.21 -14.83 6.26
N TYR A 122 -10.66 -13.57 6.32
CA TYR A 122 -12.09 -13.23 6.41
C TYR A 122 -12.90 -13.74 5.21
N GLU A 123 -12.44 -13.47 3.98
CA GLU A 123 -13.12 -13.89 2.75
C GLU A 123 -13.21 -15.42 2.60
N LEU A 124 -12.25 -16.16 3.17
CA LEU A 124 -12.20 -17.63 3.12
C LEU A 124 -12.98 -18.29 4.27
N ALA A 125 -12.95 -17.71 5.47
CA ALA A 125 -13.57 -18.30 6.66
C ALA A 125 -15.00 -17.79 6.92
N GLY A 126 -15.34 -16.59 6.47
CA GLY A 126 -16.67 -15.97 6.62
C GLY A 126 -17.09 -15.62 8.05
N THR A 127 -16.21 -15.76 9.05
CA THR A 127 -16.62 -15.55 10.44
C THR A 127 -16.57 -14.06 10.86
N PRO A 128 -17.45 -13.62 11.78
CA PRO A 128 -17.47 -12.23 12.26
C PRO A 128 -16.17 -11.78 12.96
N LEU A 129 -15.48 -12.68 13.65
CA LEU A 129 -14.22 -12.34 14.34
C LEU A 129 -13.14 -11.88 13.36
N TRP A 130 -13.02 -12.58 12.22
CA TRP A 130 -12.08 -12.23 11.16
C TRP A 130 -12.44 -10.88 10.52
N ALA A 131 -13.74 -10.55 10.40
CA ALA A 131 -14.19 -9.23 9.93
C ALA A 131 -13.68 -8.12 10.86
N THR A 132 -13.88 -8.27 12.18
CA THR A 132 -13.46 -7.27 13.17
C THR A 132 -11.94 -7.06 13.18
N ILE A 133 -11.17 -8.15 13.22
CA ILE A 133 -9.70 -8.06 13.26
C ILE A 133 -9.17 -7.45 11.95
N SER A 134 -9.73 -7.83 10.80
CA SER A 134 -9.38 -7.26 9.50
C SER A 134 -9.71 -5.77 9.43
N GLY A 135 -10.89 -5.38 9.92
CA GLY A 135 -11.34 -4.00 9.99
C GLY A 135 -10.41 -3.13 10.84
N LEU A 136 -10.07 -3.58 12.05
CA LEU A 136 -9.14 -2.89 12.94
C LEU A 136 -7.74 -2.74 12.33
N ALA A 137 -7.23 -3.79 11.68
CA ALA A 137 -5.96 -3.74 10.97
C ALA A 137 -5.97 -2.69 9.84
N GLY A 138 -7.09 -2.56 9.13
CA GLY A 138 -7.25 -1.52 8.09
C GLY A 138 -7.34 -0.10 8.66
N VAL A 139 -7.94 0.10 9.84
CA VAL A 139 -7.91 1.38 10.54
C VAL A 139 -6.47 1.74 10.96
N LEU A 140 -5.75 0.80 11.57
CA LEU A 140 -4.35 0.97 11.94
C LEU A 140 -3.48 1.33 10.74
N LEU A 141 -3.64 0.61 9.63
CA LEU A 141 -2.98 0.92 8.37
C LEU A 141 -3.31 2.34 7.89
N CYS A 142 -4.58 2.75 7.97
CA CYS A 142 -5.00 4.08 7.55
C CYS A 142 -4.28 5.18 8.35
N VAL A 143 -4.20 5.02 9.68
CA VAL A 143 -3.50 5.96 10.57
C VAL A 143 -2.02 6.02 10.21
N LEU A 144 -1.37 4.87 10.03
CA LEU A 144 0.06 4.81 9.71
C LEU A 144 0.36 5.41 8.33
N ALA A 145 -0.51 5.16 7.34
CA ALA A 145 -0.38 5.73 6.00
C ALA A 145 -0.54 7.25 6.01
N PHE A 146 -1.48 7.78 6.78
CA PHE A 146 -1.64 9.24 6.93
C PHE A 146 -0.46 9.89 7.63
N TYR A 147 0.04 9.28 8.71
CA TYR A 147 1.26 9.73 9.34
C TYR A 147 2.42 9.75 8.34
N GLY A 148 2.57 8.68 7.54
CA GLY A 148 3.58 8.59 6.49
C GLY A 148 3.46 9.70 5.44
N ALA A 149 2.26 9.90 4.90
CA ALA A 149 2.01 10.95 3.92
C ALA A 149 2.30 12.36 4.49
N LEU A 150 1.84 12.64 5.71
CA LEU A 150 2.07 13.92 6.36
C LEU A 150 3.55 14.16 6.65
N ALA A 151 4.25 13.17 7.19
CA ALA A 151 5.68 13.26 7.48
C ALA A 151 6.52 13.52 6.23
N LEU A 152 6.21 12.83 5.13
CA LEU A 152 6.89 13.01 3.85
C LEU A 152 6.58 14.36 3.21
N LEU A 153 5.33 14.83 3.29
CA LEU A 153 4.94 16.14 2.76
C LEU A 153 5.65 17.28 3.50
N ILE A 154 5.69 17.21 4.84
CA ILE A 154 6.39 18.21 5.65
C ILE A 154 7.90 18.17 5.39
N GLU A 155 8.49 16.98 5.25
CA GLU A 155 9.91 16.81 4.92
C GLU A 155 10.24 17.45 3.56
N ASP A 156 9.40 17.22 2.54
CA ASP A 156 9.62 17.79 1.21
C ASP A 156 9.49 19.32 1.18
N ILE A 157 8.48 19.89 1.85
CA ILE A 157 8.31 21.35 1.94
C ILE A 157 9.45 21.99 2.74
N SER A 158 9.84 21.35 3.86
CA SER A 158 10.82 21.91 4.79
C SER A 158 12.27 21.66 4.39
N LYS A 159 12.50 20.81 3.38
CA LYS A 159 13.80 20.32 2.90
C LYS A 159 14.68 19.72 4.01
N ARG A 160 14.05 19.27 5.10
CA ARG A 160 14.68 18.60 6.24
C ARG A 160 13.67 17.70 6.95
N THR A 161 14.15 16.63 7.56
CA THR A 161 13.32 15.74 8.36
C THR A 161 12.83 16.45 9.63
N ILE A 162 11.52 16.73 9.72
CA ILE A 162 10.88 17.28 10.93
C ILE A 162 10.22 16.17 11.74
N LEU A 163 9.44 15.31 11.07
CA LEU A 163 8.80 14.15 11.69
C LEU A 163 9.65 12.89 11.48
N PRO A 164 9.68 11.95 12.44
CA PRO A 164 10.48 10.73 12.31
C PRO A 164 10.04 9.85 11.13
N VAL A 165 10.81 9.86 10.03
CA VAL A 165 10.65 8.95 8.87
C VAL A 165 11.61 7.76 8.92
N LEU A 166 12.52 7.73 9.90
CA LEU A 166 13.43 6.63 10.21
C LEU A 166 14.29 6.15 9.01
N ARG A 167 14.74 7.08 8.15
CA ARG A 167 15.70 6.78 7.07
C ARG A 167 16.97 6.15 7.64
N ARG A 168 17.50 5.11 6.98
CA ARG A 168 18.77 4.42 7.30
C ARG A 168 19.58 4.17 6.01
N GLY A 169 20.88 3.90 6.14
CA GLY A 169 21.77 3.52 5.03
C GLY A 169 21.66 4.49 3.85
N ASP A 170 21.44 3.93 2.66
CA ASP A 170 21.25 4.65 1.39
C ASP A 170 20.18 5.73 1.50
N GLY A 171 19.11 5.50 2.27
CA GLY A 171 18.05 6.48 2.49
C GLY A 171 18.49 7.74 3.24
N ARG A 172 19.56 7.66 4.06
CA ARG A 172 20.24 8.83 4.66
C ARG A 172 21.27 9.42 3.72
N ALA A 173 22.02 8.59 2.99
CA ALA A 173 23.03 9.02 2.04
C ALA A 173 22.42 9.85 0.90
N SER A 174 21.25 9.48 0.37
CA SER A 174 20.57 10.28 -0.67
C SER A 174 20.14 11.68 -0.19
N MET A 175 19.95 11.88 1.13
CA MET A 175 19.52 13.17 1.70
C MET A 175 20.69 14.06 2.15
N ARG A 176 21.87 13.48 2.40
CA ARG A 176 23.02 14.18 3.02
C ARG A 176 24.34 14.01 2.27
N GLY A 177 24.42 13.08 1.33
CA GLY A 177 25.64 12.72 0.60
C GLY A 177 26.03 13.76 -0.44
N ASN A 178 27.32 13.75 -0.79
CA ASN A 178 27.85 14.61 -1.85
C ASN A 178 27.66 13.96 -3.24
N LEU A 179 27.95 14.70 -4.31
CA LEU A 179 27.83 14.19 -5.69
C LEU A 179 28.70 12.95 -5.96
N GLY A 180 29.88 12.85 -5.34
CA GLY A 180 30.78 11.69 -5.48
C GLY A 180 30.21 10.41 -4.87
N ASP A 181 29.53 10.52 -3.73
CA ASP A 181 28.83 9.38 -3.11
C ASP A 181 27.73 8.85 -4.04
N GLN A 182 27.00 9.75 -4.70
CA GLN A 182 25.93 9.40 -5.65
C GLN A 182 26.45 8.77 -6.94
N THR A 183 27.61 9.19 -7.44
CA THR A 183 28.18 8.66 -8.70
C THR A 183 28.91 7.33 -8.52
N SER A 184 29.43 7.04 -7.32
CA SER A 184 30.24 5.85 -7.02
C SER A 184 29.53 4.50 -7.29
N THR A 185 28.20 4.49 -7.33
CA THR A 185 27.39 3.28 -7.48
C THR A 185 26.77 3.16 -8.88
N ILE A 186 26.82 4.22 -9.70
CA ILE A 186 26.24 4.25 -11.05
C ILE A 186 26.88 3.18 -11.96
N GLU A 187 28.17 2.89 -11.76
CA GLU A 187 28.90 1.84 -12.48
C GLU A 187 28.31 0.44 -12.28
N ARG A 188 27.52 0.23 -11.22
CA ARG A 188 26.91 -1.08 -10.87
C ARG A 188 25.40 -1.12 -11.13
N GLU A 189 24.81 -0.08 -11.69
CA GLU A 189 23.38 -0.06 -12.00
C GLU A 189 23.06 -0.93 -13.23
N ALA A 190 21.95 -1.67 -13.14
CA ALA A 190 21.48 -2.50 -14.24
C ALA A 190 21.15 -1.62 -15.47
N GLY A 191 21.88 -1.84 -16.58
CA GLY A 191 21.74 -1.07 -17.82
C GLY A 191 22.93 -0.18 -18.16
N VAL A 192 23.86 0.05 -17.23
CA VAL A 192 25.16 0.67 -17.51
C VAL A 192 26.10 -0.42 -18.00
N ARG A 193 26.56 -0.32 -19.26
CA ARG A 193 27.57 -1.22 -19.81
C ARG A 193 28.94 -0.58 -19.61
N GLU A 194 29.86 -1.27 -18.93
CA GLU A 194 31.29 -0.96 -19.06
C GLU A 194 31.63 -1.08 -20.54
N GLN A 195 31.86 0.05 -21.21
CA GLN A 195 32.43 0.02 -22.54
C GLN A 195 33.88 -0.46 -22.40
N LEU A 196 34.12 -1.69 -22.85
CA LEU A 196 35.45 -2.27 -23.05
C LEU A 196 36.28 -1.43 -24.02
#